data_AF-A0A0S8C777-F1
#
_entry.id   AF-A0A0S8C777-F1
#
_cell.length_a   1.000
_cell.length_b   1.000
_cell.length_c   1.000
_cell.angle_alpha   90.00
_cell.angle_beta   90.00
_cell.angle_gamma   90.00
#
_symmetry.space_group_name_H-M   'P 1'
#
loop_
_entity.id
_entity.type
_entity.pdbx_description
1 polymer ?
#
loop_
_entity_poly.entity_id
_entity_poly.type
_entity_poly.pdbx_seq_one_letter_code
_entity_poly.pdbx_strand_id
1 'polypeptide(L)'
;MEPAVTLQQISGGILLAVVIGVLAWRAGALAPSGAWAAGVIGSFIFGFGGLPWAALLLTFFISSSGLSKLFASRKKLMSEKFAKGSRRDWGQVLANGGLGAFLAVVQPLQPDELWPWLAFVAAMATVNADTWATEIGV
;
A
#
# COMPACT_ATOMS: atom_id res chain seq x y z
N MET A 1 16.66 27.49 -5.45
CA MET A 1 15.75 26.66 -4.63
C MET A 1 16.00 25.23 -5.06
N GLU A 2 16.53 24.39 -4.17
CA GLU A 2 16.65 22.95 -4.45
C GLU A 2 15.26 22.38 -4.74
N PRO A 3 15.09 21.48 -5.74
CA PRO A 3 13.80 20.89 -6.00
C PRO A 3 13.38 20.02 -4.81
N ALA A 4 12.13 20.18 -4.35
CA ALA A 4 11.56 19.42 -3.23
C ALA A 4 11.59 17.89 -3.45
N VAL A 5 11.69 17.45 -4.70
CA VAL A 5 11.85 16.04 -5.10
C VAL A 5 12.94 15.95 -6.18
N THR A 6 13.90 15.05 -5.99
CA THR A 6 15.00 14.84 -6.96
C THR A 6 14.71 13.70 -7.93
N LEU A 7 15.36 13.71 -9.10
CA LEU A 7 15.26 12.60 -10.06
C LEU A 7 15.74 11.26 -9.48
N GLN A 8 16.74 11.30 -8.60
CA GLN A 8 17.24 10.13 -7.87
C GLN A 8 16.18 9.55 -6.93
N GLN A 9 15.43 10.41 -6.24
CA GLN A 9 14.33 9.98 -5.38
C GLN A 9 13.20 9.35 -6.19
N ILE A 10 12.83 9.94 -7.33
CA ILE A 10 11.78 9.40 -8.20
C ILE A 10 12.20 8.04 -8.77
N SER A 11 13.40 7.93 -9.33
CA SER A 11 13.88 6.67 -9.92
C SER A 11 14.07 5.58 -8.86
N GLY A 12 14.59 5.93 -7.68
CA GLY A 12 14.69 5.03 -6.53
C GLY A 12 13.32 4.57 -6.02
N GLY A 13 12.36 5.48 -5.94
CA GLY A 13 10.97 5.19 -5.55
C GLY A 13 10.27 4.24 -6.53
N ILE A 14 10.42 4.46 -7.83
CA ILE A 14 9.89 3.57 -8.88
C ILE A 14 10.52 2.17 -8.76
N LEU A 15 11.85 2.10 -8.64
CA LEU A 15 12.56 0.83 -8.51
C LEU A 15 12.08 0.06 -7.27
N LEU A 16 11.98 0.75 -6.13
CA LEU A 16 11.49 0.16 -4.88
C LEU A 16 10.04 -0.34 -5.03
N ALA A 17 9.16 0.43 -5.68
CA ALA A 17 7.77 0.05 -5.90
C ALA A 17 7.64 -1.21 -6.77
N VAL A 18 8.41 -1.29 -7.85
CA VAL A 18 8.44 -2.47 -8.73
C VAL A 18 8.97 -3.69 -7.97
N VAL A 19 10.08 -3.54 -7.24
CA VAL A 19 10.67 -4.64 -6.45
C VAL A 19 9.67 -5.16 -5.41
N ILE A 20 9.06 -4.27 -4.63
CA ILE A 20 8.06 -4.65 -3.63
C ILE A 20 6.84 -5.30 -4.29
N GLY A 21 6.34 -4.76 -5.40
CA GLY A 21 5.21 -5.33 -6.15
C GLY A 21 5.49 -6.75 -6.60
N VAL A 22 6.68 -7.01 -7.17
CA VAL A 22 7.12 -8.35 -7.59
C VAL A 22 7.25 -9.29 -6.39
N LEU A 23 7.89 -8.85 -5.29
CA LEU A 23 8.04 -9.66 -4.08
C LEU A 23 6.69 -10.01 -3.46
N ALA A 24 5.77 -9.05 -3.40
CA ALA A 24 4.43 -9.25 -2.86
C ALA A 24 3.58 -10.20 -3.73
N TRP A 25 3.73 -10.15 -5.05
CA TRP A 25 3.13 -11.14 -5.95
C TRP A 25 3.69 -12.54 -5.73
N ARG A 26 5.03 -12.68 -5.68
CA ARG A 26 5.69 -13.97 -5.43
C ARG A 26 5.34 -14.54 -4.06
N ALA A 27 5.17 -13.68 -3.05
CA ALA A 27 4.71 -14.05 -1.73
C ALA A 27 3.21 -14.40 -1.68
N GLY A 28 2.47 -14.27 -2.79
CA GLY A 28 1.04 -14.54 -2.87
C GLY A 28 0.18 -13.53 -2.11
N ALA A 29 0.68 -12.32 -1.82
CA ALA A 29 -0.09 -11.24 -1.21
C ALA A 29 -0.88 -10.44 -2.27
N LEU A 30 -0.33 -10.33 -3.49
CA LEU A 30 -0.96 -9.63 -4.61
C LEU A 30 -1.29 -10.60 -5.76
N ALA A 31 -2.37 -10.32 -6.47
CA ALA A 31 -2.60 -10.87 -7.80
C ALA A 31 -1.66 -10.18 -8.82
N PRO A 32 -1.44 -10.72 -10.03
CA PRO A 32 -0.63 -10.05 -11.05
C PRO A 32 -1.10 -8.62 -11.36
N SER A 33 -2.42 -8.40 -11.41
CA SER A 33 -3.02 -7.06 -11.58
C SER A 33 -2.75 -6.14 -10.39
N GLY A 34 -2.82 -6.68 -9.17
CA GLY A 34 -2.47 -5.95 -7.95
C GLY A 34 -1.00 -5.57 -7.89
N ALA A 35 -0.09 -6.41 -8.39
CA ALA A 35 1.34 -6.14 -8.46
C ALA A 35 1.66 -4.97 -9.40
N TRP A 36 1.02 -4.95 -10.58
CA TRP A 36 1.12 -3.82 -11.50
C TRP A 36 0.58 -2.53 -10.88
N ALA A 37 -0.60 -2.58 -10.27
CA ALA A 37 -1.18 -1.44 -9.57
C ALA A 37 -0.27 -0.95 -8.42
N ALA A 38 0.34 -1.87 -7.66
CA ALA A 38 1.26 -1.54 -6.58
C ALA A 38 2.54 -0.89 -7.10
N GLY A 39 3.03 -1.29 -8.28
CA GLY A 39 4.13 -0.60 -8.95
C GLY A 39 3.79 0.85 -9.25
N VAL A 40 2.61 1.13 -9.83
CA VAL A 40 2.17 2.50 -10.16
C VAL A 40 1.90 3.33 -8.91
N ILE A 41 1.04 2.84 -8.01
CA ILE A 41 0.68 3.54 -6.76
C ILE A 41 1.90 3.73 -5.86
N GLY A 42 2.72 2.70 -5.70
CA GLY A 42 3.95 2.76 -4.93
C GLY A 42 4.96 3.73 -5.51
N SER A 43 5.05 3.85 -6.84
CA SER A 43 5.95 4.83 -7.49
C SER A 43 5.58 6.26 -7.10
N PHE A 44 4.29 6.59 -7.04
CA PHE A 44 3.85 7.90 -6.57
C PHE A 44 4.19 8.12 -5.09
N ILE A 45 3.86 7.15 -4.24
CA ILE A 45 4.08 7.29 -2.79
C ILE A 45 5.57 7.36 -2.45
N PHE A 46 6.38 6.46 -3.00
CA PHE A 46 7.81 6.37 -2.70
C PHE A 46 8.59 7.48 -3.40
N GLY A 47 8.22 7.82 -4.64
CA GLY A 47 8.90 8.84 -5.43
C GLY A 47 8.65 10.25 -4.92
N PHE A 48 7.40 10.62 -4.61
CA PHE A 48 7.08 11.98 -4.17
C PHE A 48 7.09 12.15 -2.65
N GLY A 49 6.70 11.12 -1.88
CA GLY A 49 6.68 11.18 -0.41
C GLY A 49 8.02 10.79 0.26
N GLY A 50 8.84 9.98 -0.41
CA GLY A 50 10.12 9.54 0.14
C GLY A 50 10.00 8.48 1.25
N LEU A 51 11.07 8.34 2.05
CA LEU A 51 11.24 7.22 2.96
C LEU A 51 10.17 7.11 4.07
N PRO A 52 9.71 8.19 4.73
CA PRO A 52 8.68 8.07 5.77
C PRO A 52 7.35 7.52 5.23
N TRP A 53 6.94 7.97 4.04
CA TRP A 53 5.72 7.52 3.37
C TRP A 53 5.82 6.05 2.95
N ALA A 54 6.99 5.67 2.41
CA ALA A 54 7.28 4.28 2.09
C ALA A 54 7.24 3.38 3.33
N ALA A 55 7.92 3.78 4.41
CA ALA A 55 8.00 2.99 5.64
C ALA A 55 6.61 2.75 6.25
N LEU A 56 5.75 3.77 6.30
CA LEU A 56 4.40 3.65 6.83
C LEU A 56 3.53 2.72 5.96
N LEU A 57 3.53 2.93 4.64
CA LEU A 57 2.79 2.07 3.71
C LEU A 57 3.23 0.61 3.84
N LEU A 58 4.55 0.36 3.83
CA LEU A 58 5.11 -0.98 3.89
C LEU A 58 4.81 -1.65 5.23
N THR A 59 4.91 -0.93 6.35
CA THR A 59 4.59 -1.46 7.68
C THR A 59 3.17 -2.02 7.69
N PHE A 60 2.21 -1.21 7.26
CA PHE A 60 0.82 -1.60 7.19
C PHE A 60 0.53 -2.70 6.16
N PHE A 61 1.13 -2.60 4.98
CA PHE A 61 0.96 -3.60 3.93
C PHE A 61 1.43 -4.98 4.42
N ILE A 62 2.63 -5.03 5.02
CA ILE A 62 3.25 -6.26 5.52
C ILE A 62 2.45 -6.83 6.69
N SER A 63 2.08 -6.00 7.68
CA SER A 63 1.30 -6.46 8.83
C SER A 63 -0.06 -7.02 8.40
N SER A 64 -0.78 -6.31 7.53
CA SER A 64 -2.07 -6.75 7.00
C SER A 64 -1.94 -8.02 6.16
N SER A 65 -0.88 -8.15 5.35
CA SER A 65 -0.64 -9.37 4.57
C SER A 65 -0.24 -10.57 5.45
N GLY A 66 0.48 -10.34 6.54
CA GLY A 66 0.76 -11.35 7.55
C GLY A 66 -0.52 -11.85 8.21
N LEU A 67 -1.37 -10.91 8.64
CA LEU A 67 -2.65 -11.21 9.27
C LEU A 67 -3.58 -12.04 8.38
N SER A 68 -3.76 -11.63 7.12
CA SER A 68 -4.55 -12.40 6.13
C SER A 68 -4.04 -13.81 5.93
N LYS A 69 -2.73 -14.05 6.03
CA LYS A 69 -2.15 -15.40 5.92
C LYS A 69 -2.37 -16.22 7.19
N LEU A 70 -2.19 -15.61 8.36
CA LEU A 70 -2.35 -16.29 9.66
C LEU A 70 -3.79 -16.82 9.85
N PHE A 71 -4.79 -16.05 9.42
CA PHE A 71 -6.20 -16.41 9.58
C PHE A 71 -6.84 -17.06 8.35
N ALA A 72 -6.06 -17.29 7.28
CA ALA A 72 -6.57 -17.89 6.04
C ALA A 72 -7.27 -19.24 6.25
N SER A 73 -6.73 -20.10 7.12
CA SER A 73 -7.30 -21.42 7.41
C SER A 73 -8.63 -21.35 8.16
N ARG A 74 -8.78 -20.41 9.11
CA ARG A 74 -10.06 -20.20 9.83
C ARG A 74 -11.13 -19.66 8.90
N LYS A 75 -10.76 -18.69 8.06
CA LYS A 75 -11.63 -18.13 7.03
C LYS A 75 -12.12 -19.20 6.05
N LYS A 76 -11.25 -20.13 5.63
CA LYS A 76 -11.62 -21.25 4.75
C LYS A 76 -12.64 -22.20 5.38
N LEU A 77 -12.52 -22.48 6.69
CA LEU A 77 -13.46 -23.32 7.43
C LEU A 77 -14.84 -22.66 7.59
N MET A 78 -14.88 -21.35 7.79
CA MET A 78 -16.14 -20.60 7.91
C MET A 78 -16.79 -20.28 6.55
N SER A 79 -16.01 -20.28 5.47
CA SER A 79 -16.39 -19.77 4.16
C SER A 79 -16.40 -20.85 3.07
N GLU A 80 -16.84 -22.08 3.36
CA GLU A 80 -16.97 -23.18 2.38
C GLU A 80 -17.77 -22.82 1.09
N LYS A 81 -18.34 -21.61 0.96
CA LYS A 81 -19.01 -21.10 -0.24
C LYS A 81 -18.37 -19.91 -0.98
N PHE A 82 -17.27 -19.30 -0.52
CA PHE A 82 -16.66 -18.15 -1.25
C PHE A 82 -15.21 -18.39 -1.66
N ALA A 83 -15.04 -18.75 -2.94
CA ALA A 83 -13.76 -18.94 -3.61
C ALA A 83 -13.10 -17.62 -4.06
N LYS A 84 -13.09 -16.58 -3.23
CA LYS A 84 -12.29 -15.36 -3.51
C LYS A 84 -10.94 -15.51 -2.81
N GLY A 85 -9.88 -15.78 -3.58
CA GLY A 85 -8.54 -15.95 -3.03
C GLY A 85 -8.08 -14.71 -2.24
N SER A 86 -7.20 -14.90 -1.25
CA SER A 86 -6.71 -13.84 -0.34
C SER A 86 -5.78 -12.80 -0.98
N ARG A 87 -5.63 -12.83 -2.31
CA ARG A 87 -4.69 -11.98 -3.04
C ARG A 87 -5.36 -10.67 -3.39
N ARG A 88 -4.73 -9.54 -3.04
CA ARG A 88 -5.26 -8.22 -3.40
C ARG A 88 -5.11 -7.96 -4.90
N ASP A 89 -6.20 -7.61 -5.56
CA ASP A 89 -6.21 -7.22 -6.97
C ASP A 89 -5.96 -5.72 -7.15
N TRP A 90 -5.93 -5.26 -8.41
CA TRP A 90 -5.71 -3.86 -8.73
C TRP A 90 -6.76 -2.94 -8.10
N GLY A 91 -8.01 -3.38 -7.98
CA GLY A 91 -9.11 -2.59 -7.44
C GLY A 91 -8.91 -2.35 -5.95
N GLN A 92 -8.52 -3.40 -5.20
CA GLN A 92 -8.18 -3.27 -3.79
C GLN A 92 -6.93 -2.42 -3.56
N VAL A 93 -5.91 -2.53 -4.42
CA VAL A 93 -4.70 -1.69 -4.31
C VAL A 93 -5.03 -0.22 -4.55
N LEU A 94 -5.85 0.09 -5.56
CA LEU A 94 -6.28 1.46 -5.84
C LEU A 94 -7.17 2.00 -4.71
N ALA A 95 -8.12 1.22 -4.21
CA ALA A 95 -8.99 1.64 -3.11
C ALA A 95 -8.19 1.96 -1.83
N ASN A 96 -7.20 1.13 -1.50
CA ASN A 96 -6.44 1.28 -0.26
C ASN A 96 -5.29 2.30 -0.38
N GLY A 97 -4.74 2.49 -1.58
CA GLY A 97 -3.53 3.30 -1.79
C GLY A 97 -3.71 4.56 -2.64
N GLY A 98 -4.81 4.69 -3.38
CA GLY A 98 -5.02 5.77 -4.36
C GLY A 98 -5.03 7.16 -3.74
N LEU A 99 -5.77 7.34 -2.63
CA LEU A 99 -5.75 8.61 -1.88
C LEU A 99 -4.34 8.91 -1.35
N GLY A 100 -3.62 7.90 -0.89
CA GLY A 100 -2.25 8.08 -0.41
C GLY A 100 -1.27 8.51 -1.50
N ALA A 101 -1.40 7.95 -2.71
CA ALA A 101 -0.63 8.38 -3.87
C ALA A 101 -0.93 9.83 -4.26
N PHE A 102 -2.21 10.23 -4.25
CA PHE A 102 -2.60 11.62 -4.47
C PHE A 102 -1.96 12.56 -3.44
N LEU A 103 -2.06 12.23 -2.14
CA LEU A 103 -1.48 13.05 -1.08
C LEU A 103 0.05 13.15 -1.15
N ALA A 104 0.72 12.07 -1.55
CA ALA A 104 2.17 12.08 -1.76
C ALA A 104 2.59 13.04 -2.87
N VAL A 105 1.78 13.18 -3.93
CA VAL A 105 2.03 14.15 -5.02
C VAL A 105 1.72 15.59 -4.58
N VAL A 106 0.76 15.78 -3.68
CA VAL A 106 0.42 17.11 -3.14
C VAL A 106 1.50 17.66 -2.20
N GLN A 107 2.14 16.80 -1.38
CA GLN A 107 3.11 17.24 -0.36
C GLN A 107 4.25 18.15 -0.91
N PRO A 108 4.92 17.83 -2.03
CA PRO A 108 5.96 18.71 -2.58
C PRO A 108 5.47 20.07 -3.07
N LEU A 109 4.17 20.22 -3.34
CA LEU A 109 3.57 21.50 -3.75
C LEU A 109 3.31 22.43 -2.55
N GLN A 110 3.29 21.88 -1.34
CA GLN A 110 3.05 22.58 -0.08
C GLN A 110 4.04 22.07 0.99
N PRO A 111 5.35 22.28 0.82
CA PRO A 111 6.37 21.64 1.65
C PRO A 111 6.32 22.05 3.12
N ASP A 112 5.81 23.25 3.41
CA ASP A 112 5.66 23.77 4.78
C ASP A 112 4.41 23.25 5.49
N GLU A 113 3.52 22.57 4.75
CA GLU A 113 2.25 22.07 5.28
C GLU A 113 2.36 20.60 5.72
N LEU A 114 1.90 20.32 6.94
CA LEU A 114 1.91 18.97 7.52
C LEU A 114 0.64 18.17 7.18
N TRP A 115 -0.43 18.84 6.73
CA TRP A 115 -1.73 18.21 6.55
C TRP A 115 -1.74 17.05 5.53
N PRO A 116 -0.98 17.04 4.41
CA PRO A 116 -1.03 15.91 3.47
C PRO A 116 -0.43 14.64 4.09
N TRP A 117 0.64 14.79 4.89
CA TRP A 117 1.21 13.70 5.69
C TRP A 117 0.21 13.16 6.72
N LEU A 118 -0.46 14.02 7.48
CA LEU A 118 -1.45 13.59 8.48
C LEU A 118 -2.66 12.90 7.82
N ALA A 119 -3.13 13.43 6.69
CA ALA A 119 -4.19 12.82 5.91
C ALA A 119 -3.77 11.44 5.37
N PHE A 120 -2.51 11.28 4.98
CA PHE A 120 -1.97 10.00 4.53
C PHE A 120 -1.93 8.99 5.67
N VAL A 121 -1.43 9.38 6.84
CA VAL A 121 -1.42 8.53 8.05
C VAL A 121 -2.85 8.09 8.40
N ALA A 122 -3.80 9.03 8.40
CA ALA A 122 -5.21 8.74 8.70
C ALA A 122 -5.84 7.80 7.66
N ALA A 123 -5.60 8.03 6.37
CA ALA A 123 -6.07 7.18 5.29
C ALA A 123 -5.53 5.76 5.41
N MET A 124 -4.21 5.61 5.63
CA MET A 124 -3.58 4.31 5.84
C MET A 124 -4.14 3.62 7.09
N ALA A 125 -4.25 4.31 8.22
CA ALA A 125 -4.82 3.75 9.44
C ALA A 125 -6.25 3.23 9.22
N THR A 126 -7.08 3.99 8.48
CA THR A 126 -8.48 3.64 8.21
C THR A 126 -8.61 2.37 7.39
N VAL A 127 -7.90 2.27 6.25
CA VAL A 127 -7.99 1.09 5.37
C VAL A 127 -7.37 -0.16 6.01
N ASN A 128 -6.38 0.01 6.89
CA ASN A 128 -5.81 -1.11 7.64
C ASN A 128 -6.69 -1.55 8.80
N ALA A 129 -7.39 -0.63 9.48
CA ALA A 129 -8.36 -0.99 10.51
C ALA A 129 -9.47 -1.89 9.96
N ASP A 130 -10.01 -1.57 8.78
CA ASP A 130 -11.00 -2.41 8.08
C ASP A 130 -10.44 -3.81 7.75
N THR A 131 -9.20 -3.86 7.22
CA THR A 131 -8.53 -5.13 6.94
C THR A 131 -8.30 -5.93 8.22
N TRP A 132 -7.84 -5.31 9.31
CA TRP A 132 -7.58 -6.03 10.55
C TRP A 132 -8.85 -6.53 11.22
N ALA A 133 -9.92 -5.72 11.23
CA ALA A 133 -11.20 -6.12 11.78
C ALA A 133 -11.76 -7.36 11.07
N THR A 134 -11.67 -7.40 9.73
CA THR A 134 -12.18 -8.53 8.93
C THR A 134 -11.30 -9.77 8.94
N GLU A 135 -10.03 -9.67 9.33
CA GLU A 135 -9.14 -10.84 9.49
C GLU A 135 -9.10 -11.37 10.93
N ILE A 136 -9.25 -10.52 11.94
CA ILE A 136 -9.28 -10.92 13.37
C ILE A 136 -10.67 -11.35 13.80
N GLY A 137 -11.72 -10.72 13.27
CA GLY A 137 -13.11 -11.01 13.61
C GLY A 137 -13.65 -12.33 13.05
N VAL A 138 -12.79 -13.18 12.48
CA VAL A 138 -13.12 -14.45 11.82
C VAL A 138 -12.40 -15.62 12.50
#